data_AF-A0A923Z569-F1
#
_entry.id   AF-A0A923Z569-F1
#
_cell.length_a   1.000
_cell.length_b   1.000
_cell.length_c   1.000
_cell.angle_alpha   90.00
_cell.angle_beta   90.00
_cell.angle_gamma   90.00
#
_symmetry.space_group_name_H-M   'P 1'
#
loop_
_entity.id
_entity.type
_entity.pdbx_description
1 polymer ?
#
loop_
_entity_poly.entity_id
_entity_poly.type
_entity_poly.pdbx_seq_one_letter_code
_entity_poly.pdbx_strand_id
1 'polypeptide(L)'
;MPVVAGVDAASTFCCLLAGAEYRDTDTCAVHLLDACAQGCAPDHPIAGGDQGLRAEQKIAMGDTPCYGDVFHIEQQCQNLANVLARVAKGAVSRRKALGSKMAEARTTGCGNTFSREMTLARQAEQRAVLLIRDAKTLVNWMSHDVLAPAGPDLAQRRAMFDFVTDELRKREHLDLARIRPLRRALENQLDYLLAFAGVLDAKLADISHESKVPLNLARTACLLQGKSPVPSAYWHRWYQLHRKLAEKFRGVVSAVALIVKQIPRASSLAENLLSVLRTYFSLRRQLGTPYLGLLQFFLNLRIFVCSCRPELVGKSPKQLMARQCRTQWLELLGFTRYRRA
;
A
#
# COMPACT_ATOMS: atom_id res chain seq x y z
N MET A 1 -11.44 22.34 8.92
CA MET A 1 -12.23 21.13 9.26
C MET A 1 -11.64 19.93 8.54
N PRO A 2 -11.29 18.86 9.29
CA PRO A 2 -10.94 17.57 8.70
C PRO A 2 -12.03 17.02 7.78
N VAL A 3 -11.67 16.08 6.92
CA VAL A 3 -12.58 15.41 5.99
C VAL A 3 -12.40 13.92 6.15
N VAL A 4 -13.51 13.21 6.37
CA VAL A 4 -13.57 11.75 6.36
C VAL A 4 -14.01 11.31 4.97
N ALA A 5 -13.25 10.41 4.36
CA ALA A 5 -13.51 9.95 3.00
C ALA A 5 -13.39 8.43 2.90
N GLY A 6 -14.32 7.82 2.17
CA GLY A 6 -14.36 6.39 1.89
C GLY A 6 -14.59 6.15 0.40
N VAL A 7 -13.90 5.15 -0.16
CA VAL A 7 -13.95 4.81 -1.58
C VAL A 7 -13.97 3.30 -1.77
N ASP A 8 -14.85 2.82 -2.64
CA ASP A 8 -14.82 1.44 -3.12
C ASP A 8 -13.63 1.21 -4.07
N ALA A 9 -12.82 0.19 -3.77
CA ALA A 9 -11.59 -0.08 -4.50
C ALA A 9 -11.81 -0.53 -5.96
N ALA A 10 -12.97 -1.15 -6.25
CA ALA A 10 -13.25 -1.69 -7.58
C ALA A 10 -13.80 -0.61 -8.52
N SER A 11 -14.79 0.14 -8.07
CA SER A 11 -15.54 1.13 -8.85
C SER A 11 -15.05 2.55 -8.69
N THR A 12 -14.21 2.83 -7.68
CA THR A 12 -13.82 4.17 -7.22
C THR A 12 -15.00 5.02 -6.73
N PHE A 13 -16.12 4.38 -6.38
CA PHE A 13 -17.31 5.04 -5.85
C PHE A 13 -17.00 5.64 -4.47
N CYS A 14 -17.22 6.94 -4.33
CA CYS A 14 -17.05 7.66 -3.08
C CYS A 14 -18.28 7.44 -2.21
N CYS A 15 -18.20 6.47 -1.29
CA CYS A 15 -19.27 6.12 -0.38
C CYS A 15 -19.40 7.09 0.81
N LEU A 16 -18.31 7.76 1.17
CA LEU A 16 -18.28 8.73 2.27
C LEU A 16 -17.44 9.94 1.86
N LEU A 17 -17.98 11.15 2.04
CA LEU A 17 -17.25 12.40 1.93
C LEU A 17 -17.88 13.45 2.85
N ALA A 18 -17.43 13.47 4.11
CA ALA A 18 -18.02 14.32 5.15
C ALA A 18 -16.97 15.24 5.79
N GLY A 19 -17.38 16.45 6.15
CA GLY A 19 -16.56 17.37 6.91
C GLY A 19 -16.76 17.12 8.39
N ALA A 20 -15.73 16.65 9.07
CA ALA A 20 -15.75 16.45 10.52
C ALA A 20 -15.34 17.75 11.24
N GLU A 21 -15.96 18.02 12.39
CA GLU A 21 -15.60 19.15 13.24
C GLU A 21 -14.20 18.95 13.85
N TYR A 22 -13.97 17.74 14.34
CA TYR A 22 -12.74 17.31 14.99
C TYR A 22 -12.18 16.06 14.32
N ARG A 23 -10.88 15.79 14.57
CA ARG A 23 -10.19 14.59 14.09
C ARG A 23 -10.04 13.59 15.23
N ASP A 24 -11.15 13.29 15.89
CA ASP A 24 -11.25 12.30 16.95
C ASP A 24 -12.12 11.12 16.50
N THR A 25 -11.98 10.02 17.24
CA THR A 25 -12.64 8.75 16.94
C THR A 25 -14.16 8.86 16.90
N ASP A 26 -14.78 9.57 17.84
CA ASP A 26 -16.23 9.59 17.98
C ASP A 26 -16.86 10.39 16.84
N THR A 27 -16.31 11.58 16.54
CA THR A 27 -16.79 12.43 15.44
C THR A 27 -16.68 11.72 14.10
N CYS A 28 -15.56 11.03 13.84
CA CYS A 28 -15.40 10.28 12.60
C CYS A 28 -16.31 9.04 12.53
N ALA A 29 -16.52 8.35 13.65
CA ALA A 29 -17.36 7.16 13.73
C ALA A 29 -18.82 7.45 13.36
N VAL A 30 -19.37 8.60 13.78
CA VAL A 30 -20.73 9.03 13.41
C VAL A 30 -20.90 9.10 11.89
N HIS A 31 -19.95 9.71 11.19
CA HIS A 31 -20.01 9.79 9.72
C HIS A 31 -19.91 8.42 9.04
N LEU A 32 -19.15 7.50 9.62
CA LEU A 32 -19.04 6.14 9.11
C LEU A 32 -20.32 5.33 9.38
N LEU A 33 -20.94 5.50 10.55
CA LEU A 33 -22.25 4.95 10.89
C LEU A 33 -23.34 5.43 9.93
N ASP A 34 -23.38 6.73 9.62
CA ASP A 34 -24.33 7.30 8.66
C ASP A 34 -24.14 6.68 7.26
N ALA A 35 -22.89 6.49 6.83
CA ALA A 35 -22.60 5.82 5.57
C ALA A 35 -23.08 4.36 5.58
N CYS A 36 -22.88 3.63 6.67
CA CYS A 36 -23.37 2.27 6.84
C CYS A 36 -24.91 2.21 6.83
N ALA A 37 -25.59 3.14 7.51
CA ALA A 37 -27.05 3.25 7.49
C ALA A 37 -27.61 3.54 6.08
N GLN A 38 -26.82 4.21 5.23
CA GLN A 38 -27.13 4.45 3.82
C GLN A 38 -26.79 3.27 2.89
N GLY A 39 -26.38 2.13 3.45
CA GLY A 39 -26.10 0.90 2.70
C GLY A 39 -24.63 0.66 2.37
N CYS A 40 -23.69 1.41 2.96
CA CYS A 40 -22.26 1.09 2.85
C CYS A 40 -21.92 -0.12 3.73
N ALA A 41 -21.88 -1.30 3.11
CA ALA A 41 -21.56 -2.57 3.78
C ALA A 41 -20.34 -3.24 3.11
N PRO A 42 -19.11 -2.78 3.40
CA PRO A 42 -17.91 -3.40 2.84
C PRO A 42 -17.63 -4.76 3.48
N ASP A 43 -17.12 -5.72 2.70
CA ASP A 43 -16.62 -6.99 3.25
C ASP A 43 -15.46 -6.76 4.23
N HIS A 44 -14.62 -5.78 3.91
CA HIS A 44 -13.52 -5.31 4.76
C HIS A 44 -13.07 -3.90 4.30
N PRO A 45 -13.00 -2.91 5.20
CA PRO A 45 -12.27 -1.68 4.92
C PRO A 45 -10.75 -1.89 5.01
N ILE A 46 -10.00 -1.01 4.33
CA ILE A 46 -8.55 -0.87 4.49
C ILE A 46 -8.30 0.46 5.18
N ALA A 47 -7.63 0.42 6.33
CA ALA A 47 -7.33 1.60 7.12
C ALA A 47 -5.85 1.67 7.48
N GLY A 48 -5.40 2.89 7.77
CA GLY A 48 -4.06 3.14 8.29
C GLY A 48 -3.76 2.41 9.61
N GLY A 49 -2.51 2.54 10.04
CA GLY A 49 -2.04 1.99 11.31
C GLY A 49 -2.40 2.85 12.53
N ASP A 50 -3.03 4.01 12.36
CA ASP A 50 -3.38 4.87 13.47
C ASP A 50 -4.57 4.30 14.24
N GLN A 51 -4.47 4.38 15.57
CA GLN A 51 -5.48 3.83 16.47
C GLN A 51 -6.84 4.50 16.30
N GLY A 52 -6.86 5.77 15.87
CA GLY A 52 -8.08 6.55 15.62
C GLY A 52 -8.94 5.94 14.51
N LEU A 53 -8.38 5.76 13.31
CA LEU A 53 -9.09 5.15 12.17
C LEU A 53 -9.57 3.71 12.43
N ARG A 54 -8.89 2.97 13.30
CA ARG A 54 -9.31 1.60 13.66
C ARG A 54 -10.41 1.60 14.71
N ALA A 55 -10.32 2.51 15.69
CA ALA A 55 -11.36 2.65 16.70
C ALA A 55 -12.67 3.14 16.08
N GLU A 56 -12.63 4.12 15.16
CA GLU A 56 -13.84 4.61 14.47
C GLU A 56 -14.50 3.49 13.66
N GLN A 57 -13.69 2.67 12.97
CA GLN A 57 -14.17 1.54 12.18
C GLN A 57 -14.82 0.50 13.08
N LYS A 58 -14.21 0.18 14.23
CA LYS A 58 -14.77 -0.78 15.17
C LYS A 58 -16.10 -0.31 15.76
N ILE A 59 -16.23 0.99 16.03
CA ILE A 59 -17.51 1.57 16.50
C ILE A 59 -18.58 1.45 15.42
N ALA A 60 -18.24 1.78 14.17
CA ALA A 60 -19.23 1.84 13.09
C ALA A 60 -19.60 0.48 12.48
N MET A 61 -18.66 -0.45 12.44
CA MET A 61 -18.77 -1.70 11.68
C MET A 61 -18.56 -2.97 12.54
N GLY A 62 -18.42 -2.82 13.86
CA GLY A 62 -18.30 -3.93 14.80
C GLY A 62 -17.12 -4.86 14.48
N ASP A 63 -17.42 -6.15 14.31
CA ASP A 63 -16.43 -7.20 14.03
C ASP A 63 -16.05 -7.33 12.55
N THR A 64 -16.49 -6.41 11.69
CA THR A 64 -16.09 -6.40 10.27
C THR A 64 -14.57 -6.30 10.18
N PRO A 65 -13.87 -7.23 9.49
CA PRO A 65 -12.42 -7.23 9.43
C PRO A 65 -11.86 -5.93 8.83
N CYS A 66 -10.87 -5.32 9.49
CA CYS A 66 -10.21 -4.10 9.01
C CYS A 66 -8.75 -4.35 8.65
N TYR A 67 -8.45 -4.29 7.35
CA TYR A 67 -7.12 -4.60 6.84
C TYR A 67 -6.16 -3.43 6.99
N GLY A 68 -4.88 -3.75 7.10
CA GLY A 68 -3.79 -2.79 7.20
C GLY A 68 -3.48 -2.18 5.84
N ASP A 69 -3.31 -0.87 5.81
CA ASP A 69 -2.84 -0.20 4.62
C ASP A 69 -1.34 -0.44 4.38
N VAL A 70 -1.07 -1.31 3.41
CA VAL A 70 0.30 -1.67 3.01
C VAL A 70 1.05 -0.48 2.38
N PHE A 71 0.36 0.51 1.79
CA PHE A 71 1.04 1.64 1.14
C PHE A 71 1.86 2.48 2.13
N HIS A 72 1.28 2.77 3.30
CA HIS A 72 1.94 3.59 4.31
C HIS A 72 3.18 2.89 4.89
N ILE A 73 3.11 1.58 5.12
CA ILE A 73 4.27 0.85 5.65
C ILE A 73 5.37 0.69 4.58
N GLU A 74 5.00 0.46 3.31
CA GLU A 74 5.95 0.45 2.19
C GLU A 74 6.64 1.82 2.05
N GLN A 75 5.90 2.92 2.23
CA GLN A 75 6.46 4.28 2.22
C GLN A 75 7.43 4.51 3.39
N GLN A 76 7.09 4.05 4.60
CA GLN A 76 8.00 4.14 5.76
C GLN A 76 9.28 3.34 5.54
N CYS A 77 9.17 2.12 5.00
CA CYS A 77 10.30 1.29 4.60
C CYS A 77 11.21 2.01 3.60
N GLN A 78 10.63 2.58 2.54
CA GLN A 78 11.37 3.32 1.52
C GLN A 78 12.05 4.58 2.11
N ASN A 79 11.36 5.28 3.00
CA ASN A 79 11.90 6.46 3.68
C ASN A 79 13.11 6.10 4.54
N LEU A 80 13.06 5.01 5.30
CA LEU A 80 14.20 4.52 6.08
C LEU A 80 15.40 4.24 5.17
N ALA A 81 15.20 3.48 4.10
CA ALA A 81 16.25 3.16 3.14
C ALA A 81 16.87 4.43 2.50
N ASN A 82 16.03 5.41 2.14
CA ASN A 82 16.49 6.67 1.55
C ASN A 82 17.28 7.54 2.54
N VAL A 83 16.83 7.62 3.80
CA VAL A 83 17.53 8.38 4.84
C VAL A 83 18.87 7.74 5.14
N LEU A 84 18.93 6.42 5.35
CA LEU A 84 20.18 5.71 5.63
C LEU A 84 21.16 5.80 4.43
N ALA A 85 20.66 5.80 3.20
CA ALA A 85 21.50 6.01 2.01
C ALA A 85 22.13 7.41 2.00
N ARG A 86 21.38 8.44 2.40
CA ARG A 86 21.91 9.80 2.56
C ARG A 86 22.96 9.88 3.68
N VAL A 87 22.72 9.19 4.79
CA VAL A 87 23.70 9.10 5.91
C VAL A 87 25.01 8.46 5.44
N ALA A 88 24.93 7.32 4.74
CA ALA A 88 26.11 6.64 4.18
C ALA A 88 26.86 7.53 3.18
N LYS A 89 26.14 8.17 2.24
CA LYS A 89 26.74 9.12 1.29
C LYS A 89 27.44 10.28 2.02
N GLY A 90 26.81 10.83 3.05
CA GLY A 90 27.40 11.88 3.88
C GLY A 90 28.66 11.44 4.62
N ALA A 91 28.70 10.21 5.13
CA ALA A 91 29.88 9.65 5.77
C ALA A 91 31.06 9.51 4.79
N VAL A 92 30.81 9.00 3.58
CA VAL A 92 31.81 8.92 2.50
C VAL A 92 32.37 10.30 2.16
N SER A 93 31.50 11.30 1.98
CA SER A 93 31.93 12.67 1.68
C SER A 93 32.77 13.27 2.80
N ARG A 94 32.39 13.07 4.07
CA ARG A 94 33.17 13.54 5.22
C ARG A 94 34.55 12.90 5.27
N ARG A 95 34.66 11.58 5.07
CA ARG A 95 35.97 10.90 5.02
C ARG A 95 36.83 11.43 3.88
N LYS A 96 36.26 11.63 2.68
CA LYS A 96 37.00 12.19 1.54
C LYS A 96 37.52 13.60 1.84
N ALA A 97 36.67 14.49 2.36
CA ALA A 97 37.06 15.85 2.73
C ALA A 97 38.15 15.88 3.80
N LEU A 98 38.04 15.02 4.82
CA LEU A 98 39.08 14.87 5.85
C LEU A 98 40.39 14.31 5.28
N GLY A 99 40.29 13.38 4.33
CA GLY A 99 41.45 12.85 3.61
C GLY A 99 42.18 13.91 2.79
N SER A 100 41.46 14.82 2.13
CA SER A 100 42.05 15.97 1.43
C SER A 100 42.77 16.90 2.40
N LYS A 101 42.13 17.28 3.52
CA LYS A 101 42.77 18.10 4.57
C LYS A 101 44.01 17.45 5.16
N MET A 102 43.98 16.14 5.39
CA MET A 102 45.14 15.39 5.88
C MET A 102 46.27 15.36 4.83
N ALA A 103 45.94 15.23 3.54
CA ALA A 103 46.93 15.26 2.47
C ALA A 103 47.60 16.64 2.34
N GLU A 104 46.82 17.71 2.45
CA GLU A 104 47.35 19.08 2.52
C GLU A 104 48.24 19.27 3.76
N ALA A 105 47.81 18.84 4.94
CA ALA A 105 48.63 18.95 6.15
C ALA A 105 49.92 18.10 6.13
N ARG A 106 50.00 17.07 5.28
CA ARG A 106 51.24 16.31 5.08
C ARG A 106 52.32 17.13 4.37
N THR A 107 51.96 18.08 3.52
CA THR A 107 52.95 18.94 2.83
C THR A 107 53.65 19.89 3.79
N THR A 108 53.00 20.23 4.91
CA THR A 108 53.55 21.06 5.99
C THR A 108 54.07 20.26 7.19
N GLY A 109 54.17 18.92 7.07
CA GLY A 109 54.66 18.03 8.15
C GLY A 109 53.66 17.76 9.29
N CYS A 110 52.46 18.35 9.25
CA CYS A 110 51.44 18.28 10.30
C CYS A 110 50.36 17.21 10.08
N GLY A 111 50.53 16.30 9.12
CA GLY A 111 49.51 15.32 8.73
C GLY A 111 49.07 14.35 9.84
N ASN A 112 49.93 14.11 10.84
CA ASN A 112 49.64 13.19 11.95
C ASN A 112 48.52 13.68 12.88
N THR A 113 48.24 14.99 12.88
CA THR A 113 47.16 15.60 13.69
C THR A 113 45.77 15.09 13.31
N PHE A 114 45.58 14.68 12.05
CA PHE A 114 44.31 14.16 11.53
C PHE A 114 44.16 12.64 11.62
N SER A 115 45.18 11.89 12.08
CA SER A 115 45.18 10.42 12.05
C SER A 115 44.04 9.79 12.87
N ARG A 116 43.76 10.35 14.05
CA ARG A 116 42.67 9.88 14.93
C ARG A 116 41.31 10.13 14.31
N GLU A 117 41.06 11.35 13.84
CA GLU A 117 39.80 11.73 13.17
C GLU A 117 39.58 10.91 11.90
N MET A 118 40.63 10.64 11.13
CA MET A 118 40.54 9.85 9.90
C MET A 118 40.17 8.39 10.19
N THR A 119 40.69 7.83 11.29
CA THR A 119 40.29 6.49 11.75
C THR A 119 38.81 6.45 12.14
N LEU A 120 38.34 7.43 12.91
CA LEU A 120 36.92 7.55 13.29
C LEU A 120 36.02 7.73 12.06
N ALA A 121 36.43 8.56 11.09
CA ALA A 121 35.68 8.79 9.86
C ALA A 121 35.57 7.51 9.01
N ARG A 122 36.64 6.71 8.91
CA ARG A 122 36.63 5.40 8.23
C ARG A 122 35.68 4.41 8.92
N GLN A 123 35.73 4.32 10.24
CA GLN A 123 34.83 3.46 11.01
C GLN A 123 33.36 3.87 10.84
N ALA A 124 33.08 5.18 10.89
CA ALA A 124 31.73 5.71 10.68
C ALA A 124 31.20 5.43 9.27
N GLU A 125 32.04 5.58 8.24
CA GLU A 125 31.69 5.20 6.86
C GLU A 125 31.38 3.71 6.74
N GLN A 126 32.26 2.83 7.24
CA GLN A 126 32.04 1.38 7.17
C GLN A 126 30.74 0.98 7.84
N ARG A 127 30.46 1.50 9.05
CA ARG A 127 29.20 1.25 9.75
C ARG A 127 27.99 1.73 8.96
N ALA A 128 28.03 2.95 8.41
CA ALA A 128 26.92 3.50 7.66
C ALA A 128 26.66 2.75 6.34
N VAL A 129 27.71 2.33 5.63
CA VAL A 129 27.62 1.56 4.38
C VAL A 129 27.07 0.15 4.63
N LEU A 130 27.53 -0.53 5.69
CA LEU A 130 27.00 -1.83 6.08
C LEU A 130 25.52 -1.72 6.48
N LEU A 131 25.19 -0.72 7.29
CA LEU A 131 23.81 -0.52 7.74
C LEU A 131 22.85 -0.28 6.59
N ILE A 132 23.19 0.57 5.61
CA ILE A 132 22.29 0.80 4.46
C ILE A 132 22.15 -0.46 3.60
N ARG A 133 23.22 -1.23 3.41
CA ARG A 133 23.15 -2.47 2.64
C ARG A 133 22.16 -3.44 3.29
N ASP A 134 22.32 -3.68 4.58
CA ASP A 134 21.47 -4.59 5.33
C ASP A 134 20.01 -4.08 5.38
N ALA A 135 19.81 -2.79 5.71
CA ALA A 135 18.48 -2.20 5.77
C ALA A 135 17.75 -2.25 4.41
N LYS A 136 18.46 -2.04 3.29
CA LYS A 136 17.89 -2.20 1.94
C LYS A 136 17.46 -3.63 1.67
N THR A 137 18.27 -4.63 2.03
CA THR A 137 17.90 -6.03 1.86
C THR A 137 16.63 -6.36 2.65
N LEU A 138 16.56 -5.96 3.93
CA LEU A 138 15.40 -6.19 4.78
C LEU A 138 14.13 -5.48 4.27
N VAL A 139 14.26 -4.22 3.86
CA VAL A 139 13.15 -3.46 3.26
C VAL A 139 12.69 -4.09 1.94
N ASN A 140 13.62 -4.55 1.11
CA ASN A 140 13.27 -5.21 -0.15
C ASN A 140 12.51 -6.52 0.10
N TRP A 141 12.94 -7.34 1.06
CA TRP A 141 12.21 -8.56 1.43
C TRP A 141 10.83 -8.24 1.97
N MET A 142 10.70 -7.21 2.80
CA MET A 142 9.39 -6.76 3.30
C MET A 142 8.45 -6.38 2.14
N SER A 143 8.91 -5.55 1.21
CA SER A 143 8.08 -5.05 0.11
C SER A 143 7.78 -6.09 -0.97
N HIS A 144 8.78 -6.88 -1.37
CA HIS A 144 8.69 -7.73 -2.56
C HIS A 144 8.39 -9.20 -2.28
N ASP A 145 8.58 -9.66 -1.04
CA ASP A 145 8.29 -11.05 -0.67
C ASP A 145 7.16 -11.13 0.36
N VAL A 146 7.23 -10.34 1.44
CA VAL A 146 6.28 -10.41 2.56
C VAL A 146 4.95 -9.72 2.25
N LEU A 147 5.00 -8.50 1.70
CA LEU A 147 3.80 -7.68 1.45
C LEU A 147 3.31 -7.75 0.01
N ALA A 148 4.04 -8.40 -0.90
CA ALA A 148 3.68 -8.50 -2.30
C ALA A 148 2.32 -9.19 -2.52
N PRO A 149 1.46 -8.73 -3.45
CA PRO A 149 0.17 -9.36 -3.73
C PRO A 149 0.31 -10.86 -4.07
N ALA A 150 1.25 -11.16 -4.96
CA ALA A 150 1.60 -12.51 -5.36
C ALA A 150 2.84 -12.96 -4.58
N GLY A 151 2.63 -13.79 -3.56
CA GLY A 151 3.70 -14.20 -2.65
C GLY A 151 3.38 -15.52 -1.94
N PRO A 152 4.20 -15.88 -0.92
CA PRO A 152 4.04 -17.10 -0.14
C PRO A 152 2.69 -17.21 0.57
N ASP A 153 2.41 -18.36 1.18
CA ASP A 153 1.25 -18.51 2.07
C ASP A 153 1.38 -17.64 3.34
N LEU A 154 0.28 -17.48 4.07
CA LEU A 154 0.23 -16.64 5.27
C LEU A 154 1.26 -17.08 6.32
N ALA A 155 1.46 -18.39 6.52
CA ALA A 155 2.39 -18.91 7.50
C ALA A 155 3.85 -18.56 7.15
N GLN A 156 4.23 -18.74 5.89
CA GLN A 156 5.53 -18.35 5.36
C GLN A 156 5.73 -16.84 5.44
N ARG A 157 4.72 -16.04 5.08
CA ARG A 157 4.79 -14.57 5.21
C ARG A 157 5.00 -14.14 6.65
N ARG A 158 4.32 -14.75 7.63
CA ARG A 158 4.52 -14.47 9.06
C ARG A 158 5.96 -14.74 9.47
N ALA A 159 6.48 -15.92 9.15
CA ALA A 159 7.86 -16.29 9.49
C ALA A 159 8.88 -15.32 8.88
N MET A 160 8.67 -14.90 7.63
CA MET A 160 9.52 -13.91 6.96
C MET A 160 9.37 -12.51 7.57
N PHE A 161 8.15 -12.11 7.97
CA PHE A 161 7.89 -10.85 8.64
C PHE A 161 8.63 -10.77 9.97
N ASP A 162 8.47 -11.79 10.81
CA ASP A 162 9.12 -11.90 12.12
C ASP A 162 10.64 -11.81 11.97
N PHE A 163 11.20 -12.58 11.03
CA PHE A 163 12.62 -12.53 10.69
C PHE A 163 13.08 -11.11 10.32
N VAL A 164 12.36 -10.40 9.44
CA VAL A 164 12.71 -9.02 9.07
C VAL A 164 12.65 -8.10 10.29
N THR A 165 11.62 -8.20 11.13
CA THR A 165 11.50 -7.34 12.33
C THR A 165 12.58 -7.61 13.37
N ASP A 166 12.98 -8.86 13.56
CA ASP A 166 14.07 -9.24 14.46
C ASP A 166 15.43 -8.77 13.92
N GLU A 167 15.67 -8.87 12.62
CA GLU A 167 16.88 -8.35 11.98
C GLU A 167 16.96 -6.81 12.06
N LEU A 168 15.83 -6.11 11.95
CA LEU A 168 15.77 -4.66 12.22
C LEU A 168 16.08 -4.37 13.69
N ARG A 169 15.51 -5.14 14.63
CA ARG A 169 15.76 -5.00 16.07
C ARG A 169 17.25 -5.10 16.40
N LYS A 170 17.93 -6.12 15.85
CA LYS A 170 19.37 -6.34 16.04
C LYS A 170 20.22 -5.13 15.58
N ARG A 171 19.72 -4.33 14.63
CA ARG A 171 20.42 -3.17 14.07
C ARG A 171 20.01 -1.84 14.69
N GLU A 172 19.04 -1.80 15.60
CA GLU A 172 18.59 -0.56 16.25
C GLU A 172 19.73 0.19 16.95
N HIS A 173 20.69 -0.52 17.53
CA HIS A 173 21.85 0.11 18.19
C HIS A 173 22.73 0.95 17.23
N LEU A 174 22.60 0.74 15.92
CA LEU A 174 23.35 1.48 14.90
C LEU A 174 22.66 2.81 14.51
N ASP A 175 21.33 2.87 14.54
CA ASP A 175 20.54 4.08 14.29
C ASP A 175 19.13 3.99 14.91
N LEU A 176 19.09 4.11 16.24
CA LEU A 176 17.88 3.90 17.04
C LEU A 176 16.75 4.83 16.61
N ALA A 177 17.08 6.09 16.33
CA ALA A 177 16.11 7.13 16.01
C ALA A 177 15.32 6.82 14.73
N ARG A 178 15.91 6.10 13.77
CA ARG A 178 15.28 5.83 12.46
C ARG A 178 14.75 4.42 12.33
N ILE A 179 15.43 3.43 12.91
CA ILE A 179 15.05 2.02 12.78
C ILE A 179 13.89 1.67 13.71
N ARG A 180 13.92 2.17 14.96
CA ARG A 180 12.92 1.83 15.98
C ARG A 180 11.49 2.22 15.60
N PRO A 181 11.23 3.42 15.04
CA PRO A 181 9.88 3.77 14.60
C PRO A 181 9.31 2.80 13.57
N LEU A 182 10.09 2.43 12.55
CA LEU A 182 9.64 1.49 11.52
C LEU A 182 9.39 0.10 12.11
N ARG A 183 10.31 -0.43 12.91
CA ARG A 183 10.14 -1.76 13.52
C ARG A 183 8.88 -1.81 14.39
N ARG A 184 8.66 -0.79 15.23
CA ARG A 184 7.45 -0.72 16.07
C ARG A 184 6.18 -0.61 15.23
N ALA A 185 6.21 0.18 14.16
CA ALA A 185 5.08 0.27 13.24
C ALA A 185 4.76 -1.08 12.57
N LEU A 186 5.79 -1.85 12.18
CA LEU A 186 5.64 -3.19 11.63
C LEU A 186 5.03 -4.17 12.66
N GLU A 187 5.60 -4.24 13.86
CA GLU A 187 5.12 -5.13 14.93
C GLU A 187 3.66 -4.85 15.30
N ASN A 188 3.31 -3.57 15.46
CA ASN A 188 1.97 -3.16 15.87
C ASN A 188 0.90 -3.41 14.80
N GLN A 189 1.31 -3.64 13.54
CA GLN A 189 0.40 -3.78 12.41
C GLN A 189 0.49 -5.15 11.72
N LEU A 190 1.30 -6.06 12.25
CA LEU A 190 1.66 -7.33 11.62
C LEU A 190 0.43 -8.17 11.19
N ASP A 191 -0.59 -8.27 12.04
CA ASP A 191 -1.81 -9.02 11.69
C ASP A 191 -2.61 -8.32 10.60
N TYR A 192 -2.77 -7.01 10.72
CA TYR A 192 -3.55 -6.21 9.78
C TYR A 192 -2.89 -6.15 8.39
N LEU A 193 -1.56 -6.02 8.35
CA LEU A 193 -0.79 -5.96 7.10
C LEU A 193 -0.79 -7.30 6.35
N LEU A 194 -0.95 -8.43 7.06
CA LEU A 194 -0.99 -9.76 6.44
C LEU A 194 -2.42 -10.30 6.25
N ALA A 195 -3.46 -9.57 6.67
CA ALA A 195 -4.85 -10.02 6.55
C ALA A 195 -5.25 -10.33 5.08
N PHE A 196 -4.77 -9.55 4.12
CA PHE A 196 -5.01 -9.81 2.69
C PHE A 196 -4.47 -11.18 2.23
N ALA A 197 -3.40 -11.68 2.86
CA ALA A 197 -2.81 -12.96 2.51
C ALA A 197 -3.71 -14.13 2.96
N GLY A 198 -4.42 -13.99 4.08
CA GLY A 198 -5.43 -14.97 4.49
C GLY A 198 -6.59 -15.08 3.47
N VAL A 199 -7.05 -13.94 2.94
CA VAL A 199 -8.06 -13.92 1.87
C VAL A 199 -7.54 -14.56 0.59
N LEU A 200 -6.29 -14.25 0.22
CA LEU A 200 -5.65 -14.86 -0.94
C LEU A 200 -5.55 -16.38 -0.77
N ASP A 201 -5.15 -16.85 0.41
CA ASP A 201 -5.02 -18.28 0.73
C ASP A 201 -6.35 -19.01 0.58
N ALA A 202 -7.44 -18.44 1.13
CA ALA A 202 -8.79 -18.99 0.99
C ALA A 202 -9.22 -19.05 -0.49
N LYS A 203 -9.06 -17.94 -1.23
CA LYS A 203 -9.44 -17.89 -2.65
C LYS A 203 -8.61 -18.85 -3.53
N LEU A 204 -7.35 -19.09 -3.19
CA LEU A 204 -6.54 -20.10 -3.89
C LEU A 204 -7.00 -21.53 -3.56
N ALA A 205 -7.50 -21.77 -2.35
CA ALA A 205 -8.13 -23.04 -2.00
C ALA A 205 -9.44 -23.26 -2.78
N ASP A 206 -10.24 -22.21 -2.99
CA ASP A 206 -11.45 -22.27 -3.81
C ASP A 206 -11.10 -22.66 -5.26
N ILE A 207 -10.12 -21.99 -5.90
CA ILE A 207 -9.66 -22.37 -7.26
C ILE A 207 -9.17 -23.82 -7.29
N SER A 208 -8.43 -24.24 -6.27
CA SER A 208 -7.90 -25.59 -6.15
C SER A 208 -9.04 -26.62 -6.14
N HIS A 209 -10.09 -26.36 -5.37
CA HIS A 209 -11.28 -27.21 -5.28
C HIS A 209 -12.09 -27.20 -6.59
N GLU A 210 -12.46 -26.03 -7.11
CA GLU A 210 -13.27 -25.87 -8.31
C GLU A 210 -12.59 -26.46 -9.56
N SER A 211 -11.29 -26.22 -9.71
CA SER A 211 -10.51 -26.72 -10.85
C SER A 211 -10.04 -28.17 -10.65
N LYS A 212 -10.26 -28.75 -9.47
CA LYS A 212 -9.76 -30.09 -9.07
C LYS A 212 -8.26 -30.21 -9.35
N VAL A 213 -7.48 -29.28 -8.81
CA VAL A 213 -6.01 -29.25 -8.91
C VAL A 213 -5.40 -29.14 -7.51
N PRO A 214 -4.23 -29.74 -7.26
CA PRO A 214 -3.55 -29.57 -5.98
C PRO A 214 -3.28 -28.09 -5.62
N LEU A 215 -3.50 -27.72 -4.36
CA LEU A 215 -3.33 -26.34 -3.86
C LEU A 215 -1.92 -25.78 -4.14
N ASN A 216 -0.89 -26.63 -4.04
CA ASN A 216 0.48 -26.22 -4.34
C ASN A 216 0.68 -25.74 -5.79
N LEU A 217 -0.12 -26.23 -6.76
CA LEU A 217 -0.08 -25.76 -8.15
C LEU A 217 -0.77 -24.41 -8.30
N ALA A 218 -1.92 -24.20 -7.64
CA ALA A 218 -2.58 -22.89 -7.59
C ALA A 218 -1.66 -21.85 -6.93
N ARG A 219 -0.98 -22.23 -5.83
CA ARG A 219 0.05 -21.40 -5.17
C ARG A 219 1.23 -21.10 -6.10
N THR A 220 1.71 -22.09 -6.85
CA THR A 220 2.80 -21.89 -7.82
C THR A 220 2.38 -20.94 -8.93
N ALA A 221 1.14 -21.04 -9.42
CA ALA A 221 0.56 -20.10 -10.38
C ALA A 221 0.52 -18.68 -9.81
N CYS A 222 0.16 -18.52 -8.53
CA CYS A 222 0.14 -17.23 -7.84
C CYS A 222 1.55 -16.63 -7.74
N LEU A 223 2.53 -17.40 -7.25
CA LEU A 223 3.92 -16.95 -7.18
C LEU A 223 4.48 -16.54 -8.54
N LEU A 224 4.03 -17.17 -9.62
CA LEU A 224 4.46 -16.83 -10.97
C LEU A 224 3.93 -15.46 -11.43
N GLN A 225 2.74 -15.04 -10.97
CA GLN A 225 2.19 -13.70 -11.27
C GLN A 225 3.07 -12.56 -10.72
N GLY A 226 3.80 -12.81 -9.63
CA GLY A 226 4.69 -11.83 -9.01
C GLY A 226 6.07 -11.73 -9.66
N LYS A 227 6.38 -12.57 -10.66
CA LYS A 227 7.72 -12.63 -11.26
C LYS A 227 7.76 -11.96 -12.63
N SER A 228 8.86 -11.25 -12.87
CA SER A 228 9.18 -10.74 -14.21
C SER A 228 9.36 -11.91 -15.20
N PRO A 229 8.85 -11.80 -16.44
CA PRO A 229 9.02 -12.82 -17.48
C PRO A 229 10.42 -12.78 -18.13
N VAL A 230 11.31 -11.87 -17.70
CA VAL A 230 12.64 -11.68 -18.29
C VAL A 230 13.63 -12.80 -17.92
N PRO A 231 13.74 -13.26 -16.65
CA PRO A 231 14.72 -14.27 -16.30
C PRO A 231 14.34 -15.66 -16.84
N SER A 232 15.33 -16.46 -17.26
CA SER A 232 15.12 -17.84 -17.71
C SER A 232 14.40 -18.70 -16.65
N ALA A 233 14.63 -18.45 -15.36
CA ALA A 233 13.97 -19.14 -14.25
C ALA A 233 12.44 -19.00 -14.25
N TYR A 234 11.90 -17.90 -14.79
CA TYR A 234 10.45 -17.73 -14.96
C TYR A 234 9.90 -18.79 -15.91
N TRP A 235 10.49 -18.91 -17.10
CA TRP A 235 10.03 -19.83 -18.14
C TRP A 235 10.17 -21.29 -17.74
N HIS A 236 11.21 -21.64 -16.99
CA HIS A 236 11.34 -22.99 -16.42
C HIS A 236 10.17 -23.33 -15.48
N ARG A 237 9.84 -22.43 -14.54
CA ARG A 237 8.72 -22.64 -13.62
C ARG A 237 7.37 -22.62 -14.35
N TRP A 238 7.22 -21.74 -15.33
CA TRP A 238 6.06 -21.67 -16.19
C TRP A 238 5.83 -23.00 -16.91
N TYR A 239 6.87 -23.55 -17.55
CA TYR A 239 6.78 -24.80 -18.30
C TYR A 239 6.49 -26.01 -17.39
N GLN A 240 7.11 -26.05 -16.21
CA GLN A 240 6.80 -27.08 -15.20
C GLN A 240 5.34 -27.01 -14.75
N LEU A 241 4.83 -25.80 -14.50
CA LEU A 241 3.43 -25.60 -14.13
C LEU A 241 2.48 -25.97 -15.28
N HIS A 242 2.81 -25.59 -16.51
CA HIS A 242 2.07 -25.95 -17.71
C HIS A 242 1.99 -27.47 -17.88
N ARG A 243 3.10 -28.19 -17.73
CA ARG A 243 3.12 -29.66 -17.82
C ARG A 243 2.26 -30.33 -16.74
N LYS A 244 2.24 -29.80 -15.52
CA LYS A 244 1.47 -30.37 -14.41
C LYS A 244 -0.03 -30.07 -14.49
N LEU A 245 -0.41 -28.90 -14.99
CA LEU A 245 -1.81 -28.48 -15.11
C LEU A 245 -2.44 -28.88 -16.45
N ALA A 246 -1.64 -29.10 -17.49
CA ALA A 246 -2.07 -29.46 -18.83
C ALA A 246 -3.23 -28.55 -19.32
N GLU A 247 -4.35 -29.14 -19.70
CA GLU A 247 -5.54 -28.43 -20.23
C GLU A 247 -6.12 -27.41 -19.22
N LYS A 248 -5.94 -27.65 -17.92
CA LYS A 248 -6.43 -26.76 -16.85
C LYS A 248 -5.56 -25.53 -16.66
N PHE A 249 -4.38 -25.48 -17.29
CA PHE A 249 -3.39 -24.42 -17.07
C PHE A 249 -3.97 -23.03 -17.30
N ARG A 250 -4.61 -22.80 -18.45
CA ARG A 250 -5.16 -21.47 -18.79
C ARG A 250 -6.23 -21.03 -17.79
N GLY A 251 -7.16 -21.93 -17.44
CA GLY A 251 -8.22 -21.64 -16.48
C GLY A 251 -7.68 -21.25 -15.11
N VAL A 252 -6.79 -22.07 -14.55
CA VAL A 252 -6.18 -21.82 -13.22
C VAL A 252 -5.37 -20.53 -13.23
N VAL A 253 -4.49 -20.33 -14.20
CA VAL A 253 -3.64 -19.12 -14.26
C VAL A 253 -4.49 -17.86 -14.41
N SER A 254 -5.56 -17.90 -15.20
CA SER A 254 -6.44 -16.74 -15.39
C SER A 254 -7.25 -16.43 -14.13
N ALA A 255 -7.79 -17.45 -13.46
CA ALA A 255 -8.51 -17.31 -12.20
C ALA A 255 -7.60 -16.74 -11.09
N VAL A 256 -6.37 -17.24 -10.99
CA VAL A 256 -5.37 -16.74 -10.04
C VAL A 256 -5.00 -15.29 -10.34
N ALA A 257 -4.74 -14.95 -11.60
CA ALA A 257 -4.41 -13.57 -11.99
C ALA A 257 -5.57 -12.60 -11.68
N LEU A 258 -6.81 -13.04 -11.89
CA LEU A 258 -8.00 -12.26 -11.56
C LEU A 258 -8.10 -11.98 -10.05
N ILE A 259 -7.92 -13.01 -9.22
CA ILE A 259 -7.97 -12.87 -7.77
C ILE A 259 -6.85 -11.96 -7.25
N VAL A 260 -5.61 -12.14 -7.71
CA VAL A 260 -4.49 -11.27 -7.32
C VAL A 260 -4.75 -9.81 -7.69
N LYS A 261 -5.38 -9.54 -8.84
CA LYS A 261 -5.77 -8.19 -9.26
C LYS A 261 -6.92 -7.60 -8.41
N GLN A 262 -7.79 -8.45 -7.87
CA GLN A 262 -9.00 -8.06 -7.16
C GLN A 262 -8.83 -7.91 -5.64
N ILE A 263 -7.68 -8.28 -5.06
CA ILE A 263 -7.44 -8.13 -3.62
C ILE A 263 -6.83 -6.73 -3.38
N PRO A 264 -7.62 -5.74 -2.91
CA PRO A 264 -7.05 -4.48 -2.48
C PRO A 264 -6.27 -4.71 -1.18
N ARG A 265 -5.06 -4.15 -1.12
CA ARG A 265 -4.18 -4.22 0.07
C ARG A 265 -3.72 -2.84 0.55
N ALA A 266 -4.07 -1.80 -0.18
CA ALA A 266 -3.56 -0.46 0.00
C ALA A 266 -4.65 0.58 -0.16
N SER A 267 -4.58 1.66 0.62
CA SER A 267 -5.50 2.80 0.53
C SER A 267 -5.06 3.83 -0.52
N SER A 268 -4.13 3.49 -1.42
CA SER A 268 -3.60 4.41 -2.44
C SER A 268 -4.68 5.05 -3.33
N LEU A 269 -5.84 4.38 -3.49
CA LEU A 269 -7.02 4.95 -4.14
C LEU A 269 -7.67 6.06 -3.32
N ALA A 270 -7.80 5.88 -2.00
CA ALA A 270 -8.29 6.90 -1.08
C ALA A 270 -7.31 8.07 -0.99
N GLU A 271 -6.00 7.81 -0.94
CA GLU A 271 -4.96 8.87 -0.98
C GLU A 271 -4.98 9.67 -2.29
N ASN A 272 -5.15 8.99 -3.43
CA ASN A 272 -5.33 9.67 -4.71
C ASN A 272 -6.61 10.52 -4.70
N LEU A 273 -7.73 9.97 -4.21
CA LEU A 273 -8.95 10.75 -4.05
C LEU A 273 -8.71 11.97 -3.16
N LEU A 274 -8.09 11.81 -1.99
CA LEU A 274 -7.78 12.91 -1.08
C LEU A 274 -6.88 13.96 -1.74
N SER A 275 -5.89 13.55 -2.53
CA SER A 275 -5.05 14.46 -3.30
C SER A 275 -5.86 15.25 -4.34
N VAL A 276 -6.81 14.60 -5.02
CA VAL A 276 -7.74 15.27 -5.93
C VAL A 276 -8.65 16.22 -5.17
N LEU A 277 -9.22 15.79 -4.04
CA LEU A 277 -10.10 16.62 -3.20
C LEU A 277 -9.40 17.90 -2.70
N ARG A 278 -8.09 17.86 -2.44
CA ARG A 278 -7.32 19.05 -2.02
C ARG A 278 -7.41 20.21 -3.02
N THR A 279 -7.51 19.94 -4.33
CA THR A 279 -7.65 21.01 -5.33
C THR A 279 -9.05 21.64 -5.31
N TYR A 280 -10.05 20.88 -4.87
CA TYR A 280 -11.44 21.32 -4.73
C TYR A 280 -11.73 22.02 -3.40
N PHE A 281 -10.90 21.83 -2.37
CA PHE A 281 -11.12 22.44 -1.05
C PHE A 281 -10.96 23.95 -1.00
N SER A 282 -10.37 24.58 -2.02
CA SER A 282 -10.37 26.05 -2.17
C SER A 282 -11.80 26.60 -2.25
N LEU A 283 -12.69 25.92 -2.96
CA LEU A 283 -14.09 26.31 -3.15
C LEU A 283 -14.96 26.10 -1.90
N ARG A 284 -14.52 25.23 -0.98
CA ARG A 284 -15.22 24.96 0.28
C ARG A 284 -15.37 26.22 1.14
N ARG A 285 -14.41 27.14 1.10
CA ARG A 285 -14.48 28.40 1.84
C ARG A 285 -15.60 29.32 1.35
N GLN A 286 -15.97 29.22 0.07
CA GLN A 286 -16.97 30.07 -0.57
C GLN A 286 -18.37 29.43 -0.57
N LEU A 287 -18.45 28.10 -0.72
CA LEU A 287 -19.70 27.37 -0.91
C LEU A 287 -20.22 26.67 0.37
N GLY A 288 -19.44 26.66 1.45
CA GLY A 288 -19.85 26.11 2.74
C GLY A 288 -19.97 24.58 2.77
N THR A 289 -20.64 24.07 3.80
CA THR A 289 -20.78 22.63 4.10
C THR A 289 -21.47 21.81 3.00
N PRO A 290 -22.55 22.29 2.33
CA PRO A 290 -23.23 21.52 1.27
C PRO A 290 -22.34 21.16 0.08
N TYR A 291 -21.22 21.87 -0.09
CA TYR A 291 -20.26 21.63 -1.18
C TYR A 291 -19.73 20.20 -1.22
N LEU A 292 -19.51 19.56 -0.06
CA LEU A 292 -18.98 18.19 -0.03
C LEU A 292 -19.98 17.18 -0.59
N GLY A 293 -21.27 17.36 -0.34
CA GLY A 293 -22.33 16.54 -0.94
C GLY A 293 -22.40 16.70 -2.47
N LEU A 294 -22.28 17.94 -2.96
CA LEU A 294 -22.20 18.22 -4.40
C LEU A 294 -20.96 17.59 -5.04
N LEU A 295 -19.81 17.68 -4.35
CA LEU A 295 -18.56 17.10 -4.81
C LEU A 295 -18.63 15.57 -4.84
N GLN A 296 -19.22 14.95 -3.82
CA GLN A 296 -19.46 13.51 -3.79
C GLN A 296 -20.38 13.08 -4.95
N PHE A 297 -21.46 13.82 -5.19
CA PHE A 297 -22.37 13.60 -6.32
C PHE A 297 -21.62 13.67 -7.66
N PHE A 298 -20.82 14.72 -7.86
CA PHE A 298 -20.01 14.89 -9.08
C PHE A 298 -19.02 13.74 -9.26
N LEU A 299 -18.27 13.38 -8.23
CA LEU A 299 -17.27 12.32 -8.28
C LEU A 299 -17.90 10.97 -8.65
N ASN A 300 -19.09 10.69 -8.15
CA ASN A 300 -19.78 9.42 -8.39
C ASN A 300 -20.43 9.33 -9.78
N LEU A 301 -20.65 10.46 -10.45
CA LEU A 301 -21.32 10.53 -11.76
C LEU A 301 -20.40 10.92 -12.92
N ARG A 302 -19.20 11.46 -12.63
CA ARG A 302 -18.24 11.78 -13.69
C ARG A 302 -17.86 10.53 -14.47
N ILE A 303 -17.69 10.70 -15.78
CA ILE A 303 -17.28 9.62 -16.68
C ILE A 303 -15.75 9.62 -16.77
N PHE A 304 -15.15 8.43 -16.67
CA PHE A 304 -13.73 8.28 -16.95
C PHE A 304 -13.47 8.42 -18.45
N VAL A 305 -12.88 9.55 -18.85
CA VAL A 305 -12.46 9.78 -20.24
C VAL A 305 -11.28 8.89 -20.61
N CYS A 306 -10.32 8.74 -19.69
CA CYS A 306 -9.17 7.87 -19.84
C CYS A 306 -8.85 7.18 -18.50
N SER A 307 -8.28 5.98 -18.58
CA SER A 307 -7.81 5.23 -17.41
C SER A 307 -6.80 4.17 -17.84
N CYS A 308 -5.82 3.89 -16.98
CA CYS A 308 -4.94 2.71 -17.13
C CYS A 308 -5.70 1.39 -16.94
N ARG A 309 -6.95 1.44 -16.43
CA ARG A 309 -7.88 0.32 -16.34
C ARG A 309 -8.92 0.46 -17.45
N PRO A 310 -8.80 -0.29 -18.57
CA PRO A 310 -9.71 -0.20 -19.70
C PRO A 310 -11.17 -0.41 -19.30
N GLU A 311 -11.42 -1.24 -18.28
CA GLU A 311 -12.76 -1.52 -17.77
C GLU A 311 -13.52 -0.30 -17.22
N LEU A 312 -12.81 0.78 -16.86
CA LEU A 312 -13.39 2.01 -16.30
C LEU A 312 -13.77 3.03 -17.38
N VAL A 313 -13.13 2.99 -18.55
CA VAL A 313 -13.29 4.02 -19.59
C VAL A 313 -14.74 4.07 -20.09
N GLY A 314 -15.29 5.28 -20.17
CA GLY A 314 -16.67 5.51 -20.61
C GLY A 314 -17.76 5.23 -19.56
N LYS A 315 -17.37 4.86 -18.33
CA LYS A 315 -18.30 4.59 -17.22
C LYS A 315 -18.09 5.58 -16.07
N SER A 316 -19.11 5.78 -15.24
CA SER A 316 -19.00 6.47 -13.96
C SER A 316 -18.82 5.49 -12.79
N PRO A 317 -18.28 5.94 -11.65
CA PRO A 317 -18.20 5.11 -10.45
C PRO A 317 -19.54 4.50 -10.02
N LYS A 318 -20.63 5.27 -10.09
CA LYS A 318 -21.97 4.76 -9.75
C LYS A 318 -22.45 3.65 -10.69
N GLN A 319 -22.15 3.75 -12.00
CA GLN A 319 -22.49 2.69 -12.96
C GLN A 319 -21.69 1.41 -12.69
N LEU A 320 -20.41 1.56 -12.35
CA LEU A 320 -19.54 0.45 -12.01
C LEU A 320 -20.00 -0.25 -10.73
N MET A 321 -20.43 0.51 -9.73
CA MET A 321 -20.95 0.00 -8.45
C MET A 321 -22.31 -0.70 -8.61
N ALA A 322 -23.28 -0.04 -9.23
CA ALA A 322 -24.65 -0.55 -9.35
C ALA A 322 -24.81 -1.66 -10.41
N ARG A 323 -23.82 -1.84 -11.30
CA ARG A 323 -23.91 -2.70 -12.50
C ARG A 323 -25.15 -2.40 -13.37
N GLN A 324 -25.71 -1.20 -13.26
CA GLN A 324 -26.92 -0.77 -13.95
C GLN A 324 -26.61 0.12 -15.16
N CYS A 325 -27.53 0.11 -16.12
CA CYS A 325 -27.51 1.00 -17.27
C CYS A 325 -27.72 2.47 -16.86
N ARG A 326 -27.25 3.36 -17.73
CA ARG A 326 -27.13 4.81 -17.54
C ARG A 326 -28.45 5.50 -17.19
N THR A 327 -28.62 5.94 -15.95
CA THR A 327 -29.57 7.01 -15.58
C THR A 327 -28.88 8.36 -15.78
N GLN A 328 -29.55 9.34 -16.39
CA GLN A 328 -28.92 10.66 -16.55
C GLN A 328 -28.84 11.36 -15.19
N TRP A 329 -27.78 12.15 -14.95
CA TRP A 329 -27.61 12.90 -13.70
C TRP A 329 -28.79 13.81 -13.34
N LEU A 330 -29.51 14.35 -14.34
CA LEU A 330 -30.73 15.15 -14.13
C LEU A 330 -31.86 14.31 -13.51
N GLU A 331 -32.08 13.10 -14.02
CA GLU A 331 -33.09 12.18 -13.49
C GLU A 331 -32.74 11.73 -12.06
N LEU A 332 -31.46 11.62 -11.74
CA LEU A 332 -30.98 11.31 -10.38
C LEU A 332 -31.20 12.46 -9.39
N LEU A 333 -31.40 13.69 -9.87
CA LEU A 333 -31.78 14.83 -9.05
C LEU A 333 -33.31 15.03 -9.00
N GLY A 334 -34.08 14.10 -9.57
CA GLY A 334 -35.54 14.18 -9.64
C GLY A 334 -36.08 15.00 -10.81
N PHE A 335 -35.25 15.41 -11.78
CA PHE A 335 -35.71 16.14 -12.96
C PHE A 335 -36.12 15.21 -14.10
N THR A 336 -37.28 15.48 -14.70
CA THR A 336 -37.74 14.78 -15.90
C THR A 336 -37.01 15.31 -17.13
N ARG A 337 -36.44 14.42 -17.93
CA ARG A 337 -35.81 14.81 -19.20
C ARG A 337 -36.86 15.25 -20.22
N TYR A 338 -36.58 16.36 -20.89
CA TYR A 338 -37.18 16.64 -22.18
C TYR A 338 -36.62 15.66 -23.23
N ARG A 339 -37.47 14.80 -23.81
CA ARG A 339 -37.15 14.00 -24.99
C ARG A 339 -37.86 14.64 -26.18
N ARG A 340 -37.09 15.10 -27.18
CA ARG A 340 -37.67 15.53 -28.47
C ARG A 340 -38.26 14.29 -29.14
N ALA A 341 -39.53 14.37 -29.53
CA ALA A 341 -40.24 13.32 -30.25
C ALA A 341 -39.56 12.99 -31.58
#